data_AF-A0A7V8CYF9-F1
#
_entry.id   AF-A0A7V8CYF9-F1
#
_cell.length_a   1.000
_cell.length_b   1.000
_cell.length_c   1.000
_cell.angle_alpha   90.00
_cell.angle_beta   90.00
_cell.angle_gamma   90.00
#
_symmetry.space_group_name_H-M   'P 1'
#
loop_
_entity.id
_entity.type
_entity.pdbx_description
1 polymer ?
#
loop_
_entity_poly.entity_id
_entity_poly.type
_entity_poly.pdbx_seq_one_letter_code
_entity_poly.pdbx_strand_id
1 'polypeptide(L)'
;MSETTSDNTALPDNKFRLSGCREILTLSAGAIMIERQVVALEEAVEKNPELAFDIAKALVETTCRTILIDRGHPIDKNWTMPQLFKETTKKLQFLPDETEVDPKIAENLRKTTQSFATIILSLAEIRNAGGFASHGKDAYDQGITDTIQAQFVARSADAIVHFLFRVHRNYAGPLARTPRKSYTDKPEFNQFIDDQHDEGIKILNLDPYKASEVLFYTDINAYSDLLAEYESGAFKEDAE
;
A
#
# COMPACT_ATOMS: atom_id res chain seq x y z
N MET A 1 5.01 -37.49 -47.53
CA MET A 1 4.10 -36.32 -47.48
C MET A 1 3.96 -35.97 -46.02
N SER A 2 4.71 -34.95 -45.59
CA SER A 2 4.74 -34.44 -44.22
C SER A 2 3.59 -33.46 -44.05
N GLU A 3 2.60 -33.82 -43.24
CA GLU A 3 1.60 -32.86 -42.77
C GLU A 3 2.17 -32.06 -41.60
N THR A 4 2.23 -30.76 -41.84
CA THR A 4 2.70 -29.69 -40.98
C THR A 4 1.88 -29.60 -39.69
N THR A 5 2.60 -29.62 -38.58
CA THR A 5 2.17 -29.18 -37.25
C THR A 5 1.62 -27.75 -37.30
N SER A 6 0.35 -27.58 -36.95
CA SER A 6 -0.21 -26.29 -36.58
C SER A 6 0.33 -25.92 -35.20
N ASP A 7 1.36 -25.10 -35.19
CA ASP A 7 1.89 -24.45 -33.99
C ASP A 7 0.93 -23.30 -33.63
N ASN A 8 0.00 -23.56 -32.72
CA ASN A 8 -0.93 -22.57 -32.19
C ASN A 8 -0.21 -21.74 -31.11
N THR A 9 0.66 -20.82 -31.56
CA THR A 9 1.20 -19.77 -30.70
C THR A 9 0.12 -18.73 -30.47
N ALA A 10 -0.72 -18.96 -29.45
CA ALA A 10 -1.58 -17.91 -28.93
C ALA A 10 -0.72 -16.69 -28.58
N LEU A 11 -1.00 -15.54 -29.19
CA LEU A 11 -0.40 -14.26 -28.84
C LEU A 11 -0.48 -14.08 -27.32
N PRO A 12 0.58 -13.59 -26.65
CA PRO A 12 0.52 -13.31 -25.22
C PRO A 12 -0.66 -12.36 -24.97
N ASP A 13 -1.47 -12.71 -23.99
CA ASP A 13 -2.63 -11.97 -23.52
C ASP A 13 -2.15 -10.55 -23.12
N ASN A 14 -2.17 -9.60 -24.07
CA ASN A 14 -1.60 -8.26 -23.95
C ASN A 14 -2.50 -7.34 -23.12
N LYS A 15 -2.96 -7.87 -21.98
CA LYS A 15 -3.78 -7.15 -21.01
C LYS A 15 -2.95 -6.09 -20.32
N PHE A 16 -3.59 -4.96 -20.04
CA PHE A 16 -2.94 -3.90 -19.28
C PHE A 16 -2.48 -4.41 -17.89
N ARG A 17 -1.25 -4.08 -17.50
CA ARG A 17 -0.63 -4.51 -16.22
C ARG A 17 0.13 -3.38 -15.54
N LEU A 18 -0.03 -3.30 -14.23
CA LEU A 18 0.67 -2.36 -13.34
C LEU A 18 1.95 -3.02 -12.81
N SER A 19 2.97 -3.14 -13.67
CA SER A 19 4.18 -3.91 -13.38
C SER A 19 4.89 -3.46 -12.11
N GLY A 20 4.94 -2.14 -11.84
CA GLY A 20 5.58 -1.60 -10.64
C GLY A 20 4.84 -2.00 -9.36
N CYS A 21 3.52 -1.86 -9.35
CA CYS A 21 2.68 -2.32 -8.25
C CYS A 21 2.76 -3.84 -8.04
N ARG A 22 2.79 -4.62 -9.14
CA ARG A 22 2.95 -6.08 -9.08
C ARG A 22 4.29 -6.46 -8.45
N GLU A 23 5.38 -5.75 -8.75
CA GLU A 23 6.68 -5.94 -8.09
C GLU A 23 6.56 -5.73 -6.57
N ILE A 24 5.93 -4.63 -6.12
CA ILE A 24 5.78 -4.33 -4.68
C ILE A 24 4.98 -5.40 -3.93
N LEU A 25 3.93 -5.95 -4.57
CA LEU A 25 3.08 -6.97 -3.94
C LEU A 25 3.88 -8.25 -3.64
N THR A 26 4.90 -8.58 -4.44
CA THR A 26 5.81 -9.69 -4.11
C THR A 26 6.67 -9.40 -2.87
N LEU A 27 6.95 -8.12 -2.59
CA LEU A 27 7.77 -7.68 -1.47
C LEU A 27 6.95 -7.44 -0.20
N SER A 28 5.63 -7.28 -0.31
CA SER A 28 4.73 -6.81 0.76
C SER A 28 3.59 -7.82 1.00
N ALA A 29 3.95 -9.00 1.49
CA ALA A 29 2.98 -10.01 1.90
C ALA A 29 1.94 -9.42 2.87
N GLY A 30 0.65 -9.64 2.57
CA GLY A 30 -0.47 -9.16 3.39
C GLY A 30 -1.08 -7.81 2.98
N ALA A 31 -0.59 -7.14 1.92
CA ALA A 31 -1.16 -5.89 1.41
C ALA A 31 -2.46 -6.09 0.60
N ILE A 32 -3.44 -6.79 1.17
CA ILE A 32 -4.66 -7.27 0.51
C ILE A 32 -5.44 -6.13 -0.18
N MET A 33 -5.55 -4.97 0.47
CA MET A 33 -6.29 -3.84 -0.11
C MET A 33 -5.60 -3.27 -1.36
N ILE A 34 -4.27 -3.15 -1.33
CA ILE A 34 -3.47 -2.69 -2.47
C ILE A 34 -3.57 -3.71 -3.61
N GLU A 35 -3.49 -5.01 -3.31
CA GLU A 35 -3.66 -6.05 -4.31
C GLU A 35 -5.01 -5.98 -5.01
N ARG A 36 -6.10 -5.84 -4.23
CA ARG A 36 -7.45 -5.67 -4.78
C ARG A 36 -7.57 -4.45 -5.68
N GLN A 37 -7.00 -3.31 -5.26
CA GLN A 37 -7.01 -2.08 -6.05
C GLN A 37 -6.17 -2.21 -7.33
N VAL A 38 -5.03 -2.91 -7.29
CA VAL A 38 -4.19 -3.19 -8.47
C VAL A 38 -4.96 -4.02 -9.49
N VAL A 39 -5.58 -5.12 -9.07
CA VAL A 39 -6.39 -5.96 -9.97
C VAL A 39 -7.56 -5.17 -10.54
N ALA A 40 -8.29 -4.43 -9.69
CA ALA A 40 -9.43 -3.63 -10.13
C ALA A 40 -9.04 -2.52 -11.11
N LEU A 41 -7.89 -1.86 -10.90
CA LEU A 41 -7.39 -0.83 -11.81
C LEU A 41 -6.98 -1.42 -13.17
N GLU A 42 -6.29 -2.56 -13.16
CA GLU A 42 -5.93 -3.26 -14.40
C GLU A 42 -7.17 -3.62 -15.24
N GLU A 43 -8.24 -4.09 -14.60
CA GLU A 43 -9.49 -4.39 -15.29
C GLU A 43 -10.26 -3.13 -15.73
N ALA A 44 -10.28 -2.09 -14.90
CA ALA A 44 -11.01 -0.86 -15.19
C ALA A 44 -10.45 -0.15 -16.42
N VAL A 45 -9.14 -0.19 -16.64
CA VAL A 45 -8.53 0.45 -17.83
C VAL A 45 -9.17 0.00 -19.14
N GLU A 46 -9.54 -1.28 -19.27
CA GLU A 46 -10.17 -1.82 -20.48
C GLU A 46 -11.69 -1.81 -20.42
N LYS A 47 -12.27 -2.10 -19.25
CA LYS A 47 -13.72 -2.32 -19.10
C LYS A 47 -14.51 -1.07 -18.72
N ASN A 48 -13.88 -0.15 -17.99
CA ASN A 48 -14.49 1.08 -17.50
C ASN A 48 -13.41 2.17 -17.28
N PRO A 49 -12.97 2.85 -18.36
CA PRO A 49 -11.92 3.86 -18.31
C PRO A 49 -12.13 4.96 -17.26
N GLU A 50 -13.37 5.35 -17.00
CA GLU A 50 -13.70 6.36 -15.99
C GLU A 50 -13.46 5.87 -14.56
N LEU A 51 -13.78 4.60 -14.29
CA LEU A 51 -13.53 3.97 -12.99
C LEU A 51 -12.01 3.82 -12.72
N ALA A 52 -11.18 3.72 -13.76
CA ALA A 52 -9.73 3.67 -13.60
C ALA A 52 -9.19 4.91 -12.88
N PHE A 53 -9.82 6.07 -13.04
CA PHE A 53 -9.42 7.30 -12.34
C PHE A 53 -9.72 7.26 -10.85
N ASP A 54 -10.91 6.78 -10.48
CA ASP A 54 -11.30 6.59 -9.09
C ASP A 54 -10.35 5.61 -8.38
N ILE A 55 -10.06 4.48 -9.03
CA ILE A 55 -9.19 3.44 -8.44
C ILE A 55 -7.73 3.91 -8.39
N ALA A 56 -7.21 4.58 -9.42
CA ALA A 56 -5.85 5.11 -9.42
C ALA A 56 -5.61 6.09 -8.26
N LYS A 57 -6.58 7.00 -8.04
CA LYS A 57 -6.56 7.91 -6.88
C LYS A 57 -6.58 7.13 -5.56
N ALA A 58 -7.51 6.19 -5.41
CA ALA A 58 -7.65 5.39 -4.20
C ALA A 58 -6.39 4.56 -3.90
N LEU A 59 -5.73 4.02 -4.93
CA LEU A 59 -4.50 3.24 -4.81
C LEU A 59 -3.33 4.09 -4.29
N VAL A 60 -3.15 5.29 -4.83
CA VAL A 60 -2.11 6.23 -4.36
C VAL A 60 -2.41 6.70 -2.93
N GLU A 61 -3.68 7.00 -2.60
CA GLU A 61 -4.08 7.36 -1.24
C GLU A 61 -3.82 6.22 -0.25
N THR A 62 -4.21 5.00 -0.60
CA THR A 62 -4.01 3.81 0.24
C THR A 62 -2.52 3.60 0.49
N THR A 63 -1.70 3.72 -0.55
CA THR A 63 -0.24 3.64 -0.45
C THR A 63 0.34 4.69 0.50
N CYS A 64 -0.06 5.96 0.34
CA CYS A 64 0.41 7.04 1.21
C CYS A 64 0.00 6.81 2.68
N ARG A 65 -1.25 6.38 2.92
CA ARG A 65 -1.73 6.04 4.27
C ARG A 65 -0.92 4.92 4.88
N THR A 66 -0.70 3.83 4.14
CA THR A 66 0.13 2.70 4.59
C THR A 66 1.53 3.17 4.98
N ILE A 67 2.19 3.98 4.15
CA ILE A 67 3.54 4.50 4.43
C ILE A 67 3.55 5.39 5.68
N LEU A 68 2.57 6.27 5.84
CA LEU A 68 2.48 7.15 7.00
C LEU A 68 2.24 6.37 8.30
N ILE A 69 1.36 5.36 8.27
CA ILE A 69 1.12 4.45 9.40
C ILE A 69 2.41 3.66 9.73
N ASP A 70 3.07 3.08 8.73
CA ASP A 70 4.34 2.37 8.91
C ASP A 70 5.46 3.26 9.46
N ARG A 71 5.34 4.59 9.30
CA ARG A 71 6.27 5.60 9.83
C ARG A 71 5.76 6.26 11.12
N GLY A 72 4.72 5.70 11.74
CA GLY A 72 4.15 6.18 13.00
C GLY A 72 3.54 7.58 12.94
N HIS A 73 3.15 8.05 11.76
CA HIS A 73 2.58 9.38 11.58
C HIS A 73 1.04 9.32 11.64
N PRO A 74 0.40 10.08 12.55
CA PRO A 74 -1.05 10.15 12.61
C PRO A 74 -1.60 10.74 11.32
N ILE A 75 -2.74 10.21 10.86
CA ILE A 75 -3.39 10.63 9.63
C ILE A 75 -4.66 11.40 9.97
N ASP A 76 -4.79 12.61 9.44
CA ASP A 76 -6.05 13.33 9.46
C ASP A 76 -6.99 12.74 8.38
N LYS A 77 -8.19 12.38 8.82
CA LYS A 77 -9.27 11.86 7.97
C LYS A 77 -9.78 12.89 6.95
N ASN A 78 -9.55 14.18 7.18
CA ASN A 78 -9.94 15.27 6.28
C ASN A 78 -8.87 15.64 5.26
N TRP A 79 -7.70 15.00 5.28
CA TRP A 79 -6.66 15.32 4.30
C TRP A 79 -7.09 14.97 2.89
N THR A 80 -6.90 15.94 2.01
CA THR A 80 -6.94 15.77 0.56
C THR A 80 -5.75 14.92 0.09
N MET A 81 -5.87 14.33 -1.09
CA MET A 81 -4.80 13.55 -1.71
C MET A 81 -3.46 14.32 -1.81
N PRO A 82 -3.42 15.60 -2.24
CA PRO A 82 -2.17 16.37 -2.24
C PRO A 82 -1.57 16.57 -0.84
N GLN A 83 -2.39 16.78 0.20
CA GLN A 83 -1.92 16.90 1.58
C GLN A 83 -1.33 15.59 2.08
N LEU A 84 -2.02 14.48 1.84
CA LEU A 84 -1.56 13.14 2.21
C LEU A 84 -0.21 12.81 1.56
N PHE A 85 -0.07 13.09 0.26
CA PHE A 85 1.19 12.89 -0.45
C PHE A 85 2.31 13.79 0.08
N LYS A 86 2.01 15.07 0.35
CA LYS A 86 2.97 16.01 0.91
C LYS A 86 3.50 15.54 2.27
N GLU A 87 2.62 15.08 3.16
CA GLU A 87 3.07 14.53 4.44
C GLU A 87 3.84 13.23 4.27
N THR A 88 3.44 12.37 3.33
CA THR A 88 4.17 11.12 3.02
C THR A 88 5.60 11.41 2.57
N THR A 89 5.78 12.32 1.63
CA THR A 89 7.12 12.67 1.11
C THR A 89 8.04 13.28 2.17
N LYS A 90 7.50 14.05 3.14
CA LYS A 90 8.29 14.53 4.29
C LYS A 90 8.82 13.41 5.20
N LYS A 91 8.20 12.23 5.18
CA LYS A 91 8.61 11.07 5.99
C LYS A 91 9.52 10.10 5.25
N LEU A 92 9.75 10.35 3.95
CA LEU A 92 10.58 9.52 3.11
C LEU A 92 11.91 10.19 2.81
N GLN A 93 12.96 9.39 2.83
CA GLN A 93 14.29 9.81 2.43
C GLN A 93 14.50 9.35 0.98
N PHE A 94 14.50 10.28 0.03
CA PHE A 94 14.59 9.96 -1.40
C PHE A 94 16.01 9.70 -1.90
N LEU A 95 17.03 9.95 -1.07
CA LEU A 95 18.45 9.80 -1.40
C LEU A 95 19.18 9.04 -0.28
N PRO A 96 20.13 8.13 -0.59
CA PRO A 96 20.84 7.31 0.41
C PRO A 96 21.54 8.16 1.48
N ASP A 97 22.33 9.13 1.03
CA ASP A 97 22.96 10.17 1.84
C ASP A 97 23.10 11.42 0.95
N GLU A 98 22.46 12.53 1.35
CA GLU A 98 22.52 13.76 0.56
C GLU A 98 23.93 14.37 0.51
N THR A 99 24.82 13.97 1.42
CA THR A 99 26.19 14.45 1.50
C THR A 99 27.15 13.73 0.55
N GLU A 100 26.78 12.52 0.09
CA GLU A 100 27.57 11.71 -0.86
C GLU A 100 27.11 11.88 -2.32
N VAL A 101 25.94 12.51 -2.54
CA VAL A 101 25.38 12.74 -3.87
C VAL A 101 25.77 14.14 -4.35
N ASP A 102 26.13 14.24 -5.64
CA ASP A 102 26.36 15.54 -6.28
C ASP A 102 25.17 16.50 -6.01
N PRO A 103 25.41 17.72 -5.49
CA PRO A 103 24.34 18.62 -5.08
C PRO A 103 23.34 18.97 -6.19
N LYS A 104 23.80 19.01 -7.45
CA LYS A 104 22.96 19.30 -8.62
C LYS A 104 22.09 18.09 -8.96
N ILE A 105 22.63 16.87 -8.84
CA ILE A 105 21.85 15.64 -9.00
C ILE A 105 20.79 15.54 -7.89
N ALA A 106 21.18 15.76 -6.63
CA ALA A 106 20.27 15.72 -5.49
C ALA A 106 19.12 16.72 -5.66
N GLU A 107 19.42 17.95 -6.10
CA GLU A 107 18.41 18.98 -6.34
C GLU A 107 17.44 18.61 -7.46
N ASN A 108 17.94 18.07 -8.57
CA ASN A 108 17.08 17.65 -9.68
C ASN A 108 16.20 16.45 -9.30
N LEU A 109 16.70 15.52 -8.49
CA LEU A 109 15.90 14.41 -7.96
C LEU A 109 14.81 14.90 -7.01
N ARG A 110 15.09 15.89 -6.16
CA ARG A 110 14.08 16.55 -5.32
C ARG A 110 13.00 17.22 -6.16
N LYS A 111 13.37 18.01 -7.18
CA LYS A 111 12.41 18.63 -8.11
C LYS A 111 11.54 17.60 -8.83
N THR A 112 12.14 16.48 -9.23
CA THR A 112 11.42 15.38 -9.88
C THR A 112 10.42 14.74 -8.92
N THR A 113 10.80 14.54 -7.66
CA THR A 113 9.87 14.02 -6.63
C THR A 113 8.75 15.02 -6.33
N GLN A 114 9.05 16.32 -6.33
CA GLN A 114 8.04 17.37 -6.17
C GLN A 114 7.06 17.43 -7.33
N SER A 115 7.48 17.10 -8.57
CA SER A 115 6.56 17.07 -9.72
C SER A 115 5.48 16.00 -9.60
N PHE A 116 5.70 14.93 -8.81
CA PHE A 116 4.66 13.96 -8.47
C PHE A 116 3.49 14.59 -7.72
N ALA A 117 3.72 15.64 -6.93
CA ALA A 117 2.63 16.37 -6.29
C ALA A 117 1.70 17.02 -7.34
N THR A 118 2.28 17.55 -8.43
CA THR A 118 1.51 18.08 -9.56
C THR A 118 0.74 16.99 -10.27
N ILE A 119 1.37 15.83 -10.54
CA ILE A 119 0.69 14.69 -11.16
C ILE A 119 -0.49 14.24 -10.28
N ILE A 120 -0.29 14.13 -8.98
CA ILE A 120 -1.32 13.73 -8.00
C ILE A 120 -2.48 14.73 -7.95
N LEU A 121 -2.18 16.02 -7.99
CA LEU A 121 -3.22 17.05 -8.12
C LEU A 121 -4.01 16.86 -9.41
N SER A 122 -3.33 16.69 -10.54
CA SER A 122 -3.98 16.43 -11.83
C SER A 122 -4.80 15.13 -11.81
N LEU A 123 -4.36 14.07 -11.14
CA LEU A 123 -5.16 12.85 -10.96
C LEU A 123 -6.44 13.11 -10.17
N ALA A 124 -6.36 13.92 -9.11
CA ALA A 124 -7.54 14.29 -8.33
C ALA A 124 -8.51 15.14 -9.16
N GLU A 125 -8.00 16.07 -9.97
CA GLU A 125 -8.80 16.90 -10.87
C GLU A 125 -9.44 16.08 -12.00
N ILE A 126 -8.68 15.18 -12.64
CA ILE A 126 -9.19 14.26 -13.68
C ILE A 126 -10.29 13.37 -13.12
N ARG A 127 -10.10 12.82 -11.91
CA ARG A 127 -11.15 12.06 -11.23
C ARG A 127 -12.40 12.92 -11.00
N ASN A 128 -12.24 14.17 -10.59
CA ASN A 128 -13.37 15.06 -10.34
C ASN A 128 -14.09 15.50 -11.62
N ALA A 129 -13.39 15.55 -12.76
CA ALA A 129 -14.00 15.93 -14.04
C ALA A 129 -14.59 14.74 -14.80
N GLY A 130 -13.90 13.58 -14.80
CA GLY A 130 -14.20 12.45 -15.68
C GLY A 130 -14.31 11.09 -14.98
N GLY A 131 -14.17 11.02 -13.65
CA GLY A 131 -14.34 9.77 -12.91
C GLY A 131 -15.78 9.25 -12.97
N PHE A 132 -15.97 7.94 -12.76
CA PHE A 132 -17.30 7.33 -12.73
C PHE A 132 -18.14 7.89 -11.59
N ALA A 133 -17.51 8.13 -10.43
CA ALA A 133 -18.15 8.70 -9.25
C ALA A 133 -17.95 10.22 -9.12
N SER A 134 -17.71 10.92 -10.23
CA SER A 134 -17.54 12.38 -10.20
C SER A 134 -18.85 13.10 -9.86
N HIS A 135 -18.74 14.18 -9.09
CA HIS A 135 -19.90 15.02 -8.77
C HIS A 135 -20.13 16.00 -9.92
N GLY A 136 -21.34 16.02 -10.48
CA GLY A 136 -21.72 16.99 -11.52
C GLY A 136 -22.09 16.39 -12.87
N LYS A 137 -21.97 15.07 -13.06
CA LYS A 137 -22.52 14.38 -14.23
C LYS A 137 -24.04 14.32 -14.13
N ASP A 138 -24.73 14.71 -15.20
CA ASP A 138 -26.16 14.45 -15.36
C ASP A 138 -26.38 13.08 -16.04
N ALA A 139 -27.63 12.66 -16.19
CA ALA A 139 -27.97 11.35 -16.78
C ALA A 139 -27.59 11.22 -18.27
N TYR A 140 -27.11 12.29 -18.91
CA TYR A 140 -26.77 12.35 -20.33
C TYR A 140 -25.29 12.64 -20.60
N ASP A 141 -24.46 12.75 -19.55
CA ASP A 141 -23.02 12.88 -19.70
C ASP A 141 -22.46 11.61 -20.38
N GLN A 142 -21.83 11.79 -21.54
CA GLN A 142 -21.31 10.68 -22.34
C GLN A 142 -19.91 10.22 -21.90
N GLY A 143 -19.31 10.90 -20.93
CA GLY A 143 -17.93 10.63 -20.54
C GLY A 143 -16.95 11.07 -21.62
N ILE A 144 -15.79 11.60 -21.23
CA ILE A 144 -14.84 12.20 -22.16
C ILE A 144 -13.61 11.29 -22.37
N THR A 145 -13.65 10.07 -21.83
CA THR A 145 -12.44 9.34 -21.55
C THR A 145 -12.39 7.95 -22.15
N ASP A 146 -11.38 7.76 -23.00
CA ASP A 146 -11.07 6.51 -23.66
C ASP A 146 -9.93 5.79 -22.93
N THR A 147 -9.69 4.55 -23.33
CA THR A 147 -8.69 3.62 -22.81
C THR A 147 -7.30 4.25 -22.70
N ILE A 148 -6.92 5.13 -23.64
CA ILE A 148 -5.60 5.77 -23.66
C ILE A 148 -5.38 6.65 -22.42
N GLN A 149 -6.37 7.46 -22.04
CA GLN A 149 -6.28 8.34 -20.87
C GLN A 149 -6.33 7.53 -19.57
N ALA A 150 -7.15 6.47 -19.53
CA ALA A 150 -7.17 5.53 -18.39
C ALA A 150 -5.80 4.84 -18.21
N GLN A 151 -5.17 4.39 -19.31
CA GLN A 151 -3.82 3.84 -19.29
C GLN A 151 -2.81 4.87 -18.77
N PHE A 152 -2.86 6.12 -19.23
CA PHE A 152 -1.96 7.17 -18.76
C PHE A 152 -2.07 7.39 -17.25
N VAL A 153 -3.28 7.50 -16.73
CA VAL A 153 -3.53 7.65 -15.28
C VAL A 153 -3.07 6.43 -14.50
N ALA A 154 -3.43 5.23 -14.96
CA ALA A 154 -3.05 3.98 -14.30
C ALA A 154 -1.52 3.81 -14.26
N ARG A 155 -0.81 4.11 -15.36
CA ARG A 155 0.66 4.09 -15.42
C ARG A 155 1.31 5.14 -14.52
N SER A 156 0.68 6.31 -14.40
CA SER A 156 1.15 7.37 -13.50
C SER A 156 1.05 6.92 -12.03
N ALA A 157 -0.07 6.31 -11.65
CA ALA A 157 -0.24 5.71 -10.34
C ALA A 157 0.75 4.57 -10.10
N ASP A 158 0.98 3.69 -11.08
CA ASP A 158 1.97 2.61 -11.03
C ASP A 158 3.36 3.15 -10.67
N ALA A 159 3.83 4.16 -11.40
CA ALA A 159 5.13 4.75 -11.19
C ALA A 159 5.28 5.41 -9.81
N ILE A 160 4.25 6.16 -9.38
CA ILE A 160 4.23 6.83 -8.07
C ILE A 160 4.26 5.80 -6.94
N VAL A 161 3.35 4.83 -6.98
CA VAL A 161 3.21 3.79 -5.93
C VAL A 161 4.48 2.97 -5.84
N HIS A 162 4.99 2.51 -6.99
CA HIS A 162 6.27 1.79 -7.08
C HIS A 162 7.41 2.58 -6.46
N PHE A 163 7.59 3.83 -6.86
CA PHE A 163 8.67 4.65 -6.34
C PHE A 163 8.56 4.90 -4.83
N LEU A 164 7.36 5.28 -4.35
CA LEU A 164 7.14 5.54 -2.93
C LEU A 164 7.44 4.31 -2.06
N PHE A 165 6.98 3.13 -2.45
CA PHE A 165 7.27 1.90 -1.71
C PHE A 165 8.74 1.51 -1.76
N ARG A 166 9.39 1.64 -2.93
CA ARG A 166 10.83 1.36 -3.08
C ARG A 166 11.65 2.25 -2.15
N VAL A 167 11.35 3.54 -2.13
CA VAL A 167 12.00 4.51 -1.22
C VAL A 167 11.69 4.17 0.24
N HIS A 168 10.43 3.90 0.55
CA HIS A 168 10.01 3.52 1.90
C HIS A 168 10.75 2.28 2.44
N ARG A 169 11.00 1.28 1.58
CA ARG A 169 11.71 0.04 1.94
C ARG A 169 13.22 0.18 1.95
N ASN A 170 13.80 0.89 0.99
CA ASN A 170 15.25 0.95 0.80
C ASN A 170 15.93 2.01 1.67
N TYR A 171 15.25 3.11 1.93
CA TYR A 171 15.78 4.21 2.73
C TYR A 171 15.06 4.24 4.09
N ALA A 172 15.53 3.33 4.94
CA ALA A 172 15.23 3.33 6.35
C ALA A 172 16.02 4.46 7.04
N GLY A 173 15.69 5.73 6.77
CA GLY A 173 16.31 6.87 7.45
C GLY A 173 16.14 6.84 8.98
N PRO A 174 16.68 7.80 9.75
CA PRO A 174 16.62 7.79 11.23
C PRO A 174 15.19 7.76 11.81
N LEU A 175 14.17 8.05 10.99
CA LEU A 175 12.74 7.94 11.31
C LEU A 175 12.11 6.57 10.98
N ALA A 176 12.90 5.59 10.54
CA ALA A 176 12.44 4.31 10.00
C ALA A 176 12.12 3.24 11.04
N ARG A 177 12.00 3.61 12.30
CA ARG A 177 11.65 2.68 13.37
C ARG A 177 10.64 3.31 14.29
N THR A 178 9.42 3.54 13.80
CA THR A 178 8.31 2.96 14.55
C THR A 178 8.21 1.55 13.98
N PRO A 179 8.60 0.51 14.71
CA PRO A 179 8.46 -0.83 14.17
C PRO A 179 6.98 -0.98 13.81
N ARG A 180 6.66 -1.50 12.62
CA ARG A 180 5.52 -2.43 12.57
C ARG A 180 5.80 -3.36 13.74
N LYS A 181 4.97 -3.31 14.80
CA LYS A 181 5.21 -4.04 16.04
C LYS A 181 5.77 -5.39 15.62
N SER A 182 7.04 -5.70 15.89
CA SER A 182 7.52 -7.03 15.54
C SER A 182 6.95 -7.94 16.60
N TYR A 183 6.44 -9.09 16.21
CA TYR A 183 6.04 -10.10 17.18
C TYR A 183 7.16 -10.34 18.21
N THR A 184 8.42 -10.31 17.79
CA THR A 184 9.59 -10.51 18.68
C THR A 184 9.89 -9.35 19.64
N ASP A 185 9.26 -8.18 19.49
CA ASP A 185 9.59 -6.99 20.30
C ASP A 185 9.06 -7.08 21.73
N LYS A 186 8.12 -7.98 21.99
CA LYS A 186 7.40 -8.11 23.28
C LYS A 186 7.42 -9.56 23.79
N PRO A 187 8.60 -10.16 24.03
CA PRO A 187 8.71 -11.57 24.39
C PRO A 187 8.02 -11.92 25.71
N GLU A 188 8.06 -11.01 26.71
CA GLU A 188 7.42 -11.22 28.01
C GLU A 188 5.89 -11.25 27.90
N PHE A 189 5.32 -10.34 27.10
CA PHE A 189 3.88 -10.29 26.88
C PHE A 189 3.40 -11.46 26.01
N ASN A 190 4.18 -11.86 25.01
CA ASN A 190 3.87 -13.05 24.22
C ASN A 190 3.87 -14.31 25.09
N GLN A 191 4.87 -14.44 25.96
CA GLN A 191 4.93 -15.56 26.90
C GLN A 191 3.74 -15.52 27.85
N PHE A 192 3.35 -14.35 28.36
CA PHE A 192 2.14 -14.22 29.18
C PHE A 192 0.89 -14.73 28.45
N ILE A 193 0.66 -14.35 27.18
CA ILE A 193 -0.47 -14.85 26.40
C ILE A 193 -0.36 -16.36 26.15
N ASP A 194 0.85 -16.85 25.83
CA ASP A 194 1.08 -18.28 25.58
C ASP A 194 0.86 -19.11 26.86
N ASP A 195 1.24 -18.62 28.04
CA ASP A 195 1.04 -19.29 29.34
C ASP A 195 -0.45 -19.32 29.75
N GLN A 196 -1.26 -18.33 29.32
CA GLN A 196 -2.72 -18.41 29.50
C GLN A 196 -3.38 -19.46 28.56
N HIS A 197 -2.63 -19.93 27.56
CA HIS A 197 -3.07 -20.86 26.54
C HIS A 197 -2.04 -21.98 26.29
N ASP A 198 -1.68 -22.70 27.36
CA ASP A 198 -0.61 -23.73 27.36
C ASP A 198 -0.73 -24.79 26.26
N GLU A 199 -1.94 -25.12 25.81
CA GLU A 199 -2.17 -26.11 24.75
C GLU A 199 -1.97 -25.57 23.32
N GLY A 200 -1.86 -24.25 23.17
CA GLY A 200 -1.81 -23.54 21.90
C GLY A 200 -3.11 -23.64 21.08
N ILE A 201 -3.09 -23.06 19.88
CA ILE A 201 -4.21 -23.13 18.93
C ILE A 201 -3.98 -24.29 17.98
N LYS A 202 -4.84 -25.32 18.04
CA LYS A 202 -4.72 -26.51 17.21
C LYS A 202 -5.63 -26.45 15.99
N ILE A 203 -5.06 -26.65 14.81
CA ILE A 203 -5.80 -26.77 13.55
C ILE A 203 -5.64 -28.20 13.03
N LEU A 204 -6.73 -28.96 13.07
CA LEU A 204 -6.76 -30.38 12.66
C LEU A 204 -5.65 -31.19 13.35
N ASN A 205 -4.80 -31.85 12.55
CA ASN A 205 -3.72 -32.73 13.01
C ASN A 205 -2.33 -32.07 12.90
N LEU A 206 -2.28 -30.73 12.84
CA LEU A 206 -1.02 -29.99 12.86
C LEU A 206 -0.53 -29.76 14.28
N ASP A 207 0.75 -29.41 14.40
CA ASP A 207 1.33 -28.96 15.66
C ASP A 207 0.63 -27.68 16.14
N PRO A 208 0.44 -27.48 17.47
CA PRO A 208 -0.21 -26.29 17.99
C PRO A 208 0.56 -25.01 17.68
N TYR A 209 -0.17 -23.99 17.23
CA TYR A 209 0.37 -22.64 17.04
C TYR A 209 0.35 -21.87 18.36
N LYS A 210 1.31 -20.97 18.56
CA LYS A 210 1.34 -20.09 19.72
C LYS A 210 0.17 -19.12 19.69
N ALA A 211 -0.53 -18.97 20.82
CA ALA A 211 -1.71 -18.11 20.91
C ALA A 211 -1.34 -16.64 20.67
N SER A 212 -0.20 -16.19 21.20
CA SER A 212 0.32 -14.85 21.00
C SER A 212 0.66 -14.56 19.53
N GLU A 213 1.25 -15.52 18.82
CA GLU A 213 1.61 -15.42 17.41
C GLU A 213 0.36 -15.36 16.53
N VAL A 214 -0.61 -16.25 16.79
CA VAL A 214 -1.90 -16.23 16.10
C VAL A 214 -2.57 -14.87 16.30
N LEU A 215 -2.75 -14.44 17.55
CA LEU A 215 -3.39 -13.16 17.89
C LEU A 215 -2.70 -11.97 17.20
N PHE A 216 -1.36 -11.94 17.22
CA PHE A 216 -0.56 -10.89 16.59
C PHE A 216 -0.82 -10.78 15.07
N TYR A 217 -0.86 -11.91 14.35
CA TYR A 217 -1.04 -11.92 12.90
C TYR A 217 -2.50 -11.88 12.45
N THR A 218 -3.45 -12.30 13.29
CA THR A 218 -4.88 -12.28 12.95
C THR A 218 -5.60 -11.01 13.41
N ASP A 219 -5.24 -10.47 14.57
CA ASP A 219 -5.87 -9.26 15.14
C ASP A 219 -4.87 -8.39 15.91
N ILE A 220 -4.12 -7.58 15.14
CA ILE A 220 -3.10 -6.68 15.67
C ILE A 220 -3.65 -5.61 16.62
N ASN A 221 -4.94 -5.25 16.50
CA ASN A 221 -5.55 -4.25 17.38
C ASN A 221 -5.86 -4.87 18.73
N ALA A 222 -6.49 -6.06 18.76
CA ALA A 222 -6.71 -6.79 20.01
C ALA A 222 -5.39 -7.09 20.74
N TYR A 223 -4.34 -7.51 19.99
CA TYR A 223 -3.00 -7.67 20.55
C TYR A 223 -2.46 -6.35 21.17
N SER A 224 -2.75 -5.22 20.52
CA SER A 224 -2.29 -3.90 20.98
C SER A 224 -3.01 -3.41 22.23
N ASP A 225 -4.31 -3.64 22.32
CA ASP A 225 -5.14 -3.24 23.47
C ASP A 225 -4.76 -4.08 24.70
N LEU A 226 -4.64 -5.40 24.55
CA LEU A 226 -4.18 -6.30 25.60
C LEU A 226 -2.75 -5.99 26.06
N LEU A 227 -1.86 -5.59 25.14
CA LEU A 227 -0.52 -5.15 25.51
C LEU A 227 -0.55 -3.88 26.37
N ALA A 228 -1.44 -2.93 26.05
CA ALA A 228 -1.59 -1.71 26.84
C ALA A 228 -2.16 -2.01 28.24
N GLU A 229 -3.13 -2.93 28.34
CA GLU A 229 -3.66 -3.42 29.61
C GLU A 229 -2.57 -4.12 30.44
N TYR A 230 -1.73 -4.95 29.81
CA TYR A 230 -0.60 -5.62 30.46
C TYR A 230 0.46 -4.65 30.97
N GLU A 231 0.84 -3.65 30.16
CA GLU A 231 1.78 -2.61 30.55
C GLU A 231 1.22 -1.70 31.66
N SER A 232 -0.11 -1.53 31.73
CA SER A 232 -0.78 -0.80 32.80
C SER A 232 -0.86 -1.57 34.12
N GLY A 233 -0.56 -2.87 34.11
CA GLY A 233 -0.63 -3.74 35.28
C GLY A 233 -2.04 -4.26 35.60
N ALA A 234 -3.02 -4.05 34.73
CA ALA A 234 -4.41 -4.46 34.94
C ALA A 234 -4.56 -5.98 35.20
N PHE A 235 -3.70 -6.80 34.62
CA PHE A 235 -3.69 -8.26 34.85
C PHE A 235 -3.01 -8.71 36.16
N LYS A 236 -2.44 -7.79 36.95
CA LYS A 236 -1.77 -8.11 38.23
C LYS A 236 -2.69 -7.96 39.45
N GLU A 237 -3.87 -7.36 39.31
CA GLU A 237 -4.79 -7.11 40.44
C GLU A 237 -5.69 -8.31 40.79
N ASP A 238 -5.76 -9.36 39.97
CA ASP A 238 -6.60 -10.54 40.22
C ASP A 238 -5.89 -11.69 40.97
N ALA A 239 -4.71 -11.43 41.54
CA ALA A 239 -3.91 -12.40 42.29
C ALA A 239 -3.63 -11.93 43.73
N GLU A 240 -4.70 -11.65 44.50
CA GLU A 240 -4.67 -11.66 45.97
C GLU A 240 -5.78 -12.57 46.55
#